data_AF-A0A7K4D0U8-F1
#
_entry.id   AF-A0A7K4D0U8-F1
#
_cell.length_a   1.000
_cell.length_b   1.000
_cell.length_c   1.000
_cell.angle_alpha   90.00
_cell.angle_beta   90.00
_cell.angle_gamma   90.00
#
_symmetry.space_group_name_H-M   'P 1'
#
loop_
_entity.id
_entity.type
_entity.pdbx_description
1 polymer ?
#
loop_
_entity_poly.entity_id
_entity_poly.type
_entity_poly.pdbx_seq_one_letter_code
_entity_poly.pdbx_strand_id
1 'polypeptide(L)'
;MERPDESIDRVDLSRPYRESTIIAEFTILKNSETTLKLELREITLQARFVPTIIPEVPFRTPHRYETYTSDNDDCLVIRNRSSMPNDADSWIAINPAFARRCGWHMDPTCFSRWLDVDGRKMVETHCWMDGWQEEHGITFDISGFGWYVVASPDALQKINEVIQPHSISIKVTRKARPYRSQGPWQERSVLRMEQI
;
A
#
# COMPACT_ATOMS: atom_id res chain seq x y z
N MET A 1 31.10 -5.13 -12.45
CA MET A 1 29.97 -4.19 -12.40
C MET A 1 28.73 -5.01 -12.73
N GLU A 2 28.26 -5.76 -11.73
CA GLU A 2 27.06 -6.59 -11.88
C GLU A 2 25.83 -5.69 -11.75
N ARG A 3 24.88 -5.89 -12.66
CA ARG A 3 23.58 -5.21 -12.62
C ARG A 3 22.86 -5.68 -11.35
N PRO A 4 22.29 -4.79 -10.54
CA PRO A 4 21.43 -5.22 -9.46
C PRO A 4 20.28 -6.03 -10.05
N ASP A 5 20.15 -7.23 -9.54
CA ASP A 5 19.23 -8.30 -9.92
C ASP A 5 17.82 -7.78 -10.27
N GLU A 6 17.39 -8.04 -11.51
CA GLU A 6 16.05 -7.77 -12.05
C GLU A 6 15.02 -8.85 -11.61
N SER A 7 15.37 -9.76 -10.68
CA SER A 7 14.53 -10.94 -10.38
C SER A 7 13.38 -10.74 -9.38
N ILE A 8 13.20 -9.56 -8.76
CA ILE A 8 12.08 -9.33 -7.81
C ILE A 8 10.83 -8.77 -8.53
N ASP A 9 10.77 -8.97 -9.85
CA ASP A 9 9.73 -8.46 -10.72
C ASP A 9 8.51 -9.37 -10.70
N ARG A 10 7.49 -8.90 -9.96
CA ARG A 10 6.02 -9.00 -10.18
C ARG A 10 5.31 -9.34 -8.87
N VAL A 11 4.79 -8.31 -8.22
CA VAL A 11 3.62 -8.49 -7.36
C VAL A 11 2.46 -8.77 -8.30
N ASP A 12 1.99 -10.01 -8.28
CA ASP A 12 0.85 -10.44 -9.05
C ASP A 12 -0.43 -10.12 -8.24
N LEU A 13 -1.06 -8.98 -8.54
CA LEU A 13 -2.35 -8.60 -7.95
C LEU A 13 -3.48 -9.59 -8.27
N SER A 14 -3.28 -10.50 -9.23
CA SER A 14 -4.22 -11.58 -9.52
C SER A 14 -4.06 -12.77 -8.58
N ARG A 15 -3.10 -12.75 -7.63
CA ARG A 15 -2.93 -13.85 -6.66
C ARG A 15 -4.12 -13.92 -5.70
N PRO A 16 -4.86 -15.04 -5.68
CA PRO A 16 -5.89 -15.25 -4.67
C PRO A 16 -5.26 -15.41 -3.29
N TYR A 17 -5.61 -14.54 -2.35
CA TYR A 17 -5.39 -14.74 -0.93
C TYR A 17 -6.58 -15.50 -0.34
N ARG A 18 -6.48 -16.83 -0.25
CA ARG A 18 -7.48 -17.71 0.39
C ARG A 18 -8.93 -17.55 -0.13
N GLU A 19 -9.16 -16.95 -1.32
CA GLU A 19 -10.44 -16.55 -1.99
C GLU A 19 -10.66 -15.02 -2.14
N SER A 20 -9.74 -14.18 -1.68
CA SER A 20 -9.78 -12.70 -1.83
C SER A 20 -8.70 -12.21 -2.80
N THR A 21 -8.85 -11.02 -3.36
CA THR A 21 -7.87 -10.42 -4.28
C THR A 21 -7.18 -9.23 -3.63
N ILE A 22 -5.86 -9.09 -3.81
CA ILE A 22 -5.12 -7.92 -3.34
C ILE A 22 -5.43 -6.75 -4.29
N ILE A 23 -6.04 -5.68 -3.77
CA ILE A 23 -6.41 -4.49 -4.54
C ILE A 23 -5.45 -3.32 -4.33
N ALA A 24 -4.61 -3.40 -3.30
CA ALA A 24 -3.50 -2.48 -3.10
C ALA A 24 -2.39 -3.09 -2.25
N GLU A 25 -1.17 -2.62 -2.47
CA GLU A 25 0.01 -2.97 -1.69
C GLU A 25 0.88 -1.75 -1.45
N PHE A 26 1.41 -1.65 -0.23
CA PHE A 26 2.46 -0.73 0.17
C PHE A 26 3.58 -1.52 0.85
N THR A 27 4.74 -1.57 0.20
CA THR A 27 5.85 -2.41 0.64
C THR A 27 7.12 -1.62 0.89
N ILE A 28 7.59 -1.80 2.13
CA ILE A 28 8.82 -1.51 2.85
C ILE A 28 10.01 -2.45 2.64
N LEU A 29 10.85 -2.35 1.60
CA LEU A 29 12.06 -3.19 1.54
C LEU A 29 13.28 -2.43 2.04
N LYS A 30 14.01 -3.03 2.99
CA LYS A 30 15.25 -2.49 3.54
C LYS A 30 16.38 -3.50 3.33
N ASN A 31 17.46 -3.04 2.71
CA ASN A 31 18.69 -3.81 2.55
C ASN A 31 19.79 -3.16 3.41
N SER A 32 20.41 -3.96 4.28
CA SER A 32 21.46 -3.62 5.26
C SER A 32 22.89 -3.80 4.73
N GLU A 33 23.12 -3.57 3.43
CA GLU A 33 24.46 -3.38 2.88
C GLU A 33 25.17 -2.13 3.46
N THR A 34 26.43 -1.90 3.05
CA THR A 34 27.19 -0.64 3.30
C THR A 34 26.45 0.65 2.88
N THR A 35 25.37 0.51 2.10
CA THR A 35 24.42 1.55 1.72
C THR A 35 23.04 1.13 2.19
N LEU A 36 22.37 1.96 3.00
CA LEU A 36 20.96 1.81 3.31
C LEU A 36 20.17 2.01 2.02
N LYS A 37 19.55 0.94 1.51
CA LYS A 37 18.63 1.00 0.38
C LYS A 37 17.21 0.75 0.89
N LEU A 38 16.31 1.64 0.51
CA LEU A 38 14.88 1.57 0.75
C LEU A 38 14.17 1.43 -0.59
N GLU A 39 13.28 0.47 -0.74
CA GLU A 39 12.37 0.40 -1.87
C GLU A 39 10.93 0.47 -1.36
N LEU A 40 10.21 1.48 -1.82
CA LEU A 40 8.78 1.63 -1.60
C LEU A 40 8.03 1.20 -2.85
N ARG A 41 7.16 0.21 -2.72
CA ARG A 41 6.24 -0.22 -3.79
C ARG A 41 4.84 0.20 -3.42
N GLU A 42 4.19 0.96 -4.30
CA GLU A 42 2.78 1.37 -4.20
C GLU A 42 2.05 0.79 -5.40
N ILE A 43 1.09 -0.07 -5.14
CA ILE A 43 0.31 -0.75 -6.18
C ILE A 43 -1.17 -0.57 -5.87
N THR A 44 -1.99 -0.19 -6.85
CA THR A 44 -3.45 -0.18 -6.68
C THR A 44 -4.22 -0.21 -8.00
N LEU A 45 -5.48 -0.67 -7.94
CA LEU A 45 -6.46 -0.50 -9.00
C LEU A 45 -6.85 0.99 -9.16
N GLN A 46 -6.91 1.48 -10.40
CA GLN A 46 -7.28 2.87 -10.68
C GLN A 46 -8.47 3.01 -11.63
N ALA A 47 -9.35 3.95 -11.28
CA ALA A 47 -10.31 4.55 -12.18
C ALA A 47 -9.61 5.42 -13.23
N ARG A 48 -10.31 5.79 -14.31
CA ARG A 48 -9.78 6.72 -15.34
C ARG A 48 -9.36 8.07 -14.72
N PHE A 49 -8.15 8.52 -15.03
CA PHE A 49 -7.62 9.86 -14.74
C PHE A 49 -7.43 10.26 -13.26
N VAL A 50 -6.88 9.39 -12.41
CA VAL A 50 -6.46 9.79 -11.05
C VAL A 50 -4.94 10.12 -11.04
N PRO A 51 -4.53 11.38 -10.80
CA PRO A 51 -3.11 11.79 -10.87
C PRO A 51 -2.25 11.29 -9.71
N THR A 52 -2.88 10.80 -8.63
CA THR A 52 -2.19 10.28 -7.44
C THR A 52 -2.60 8.84 -7.20
N ILE A 53 -1.61 7.95 -7.12
CA ILE A 53 -1.83 6.49 -7.04
C ILE A 53 -2.48 6.14 -5.71
N ILE A 54 -1.87 6.59 -4.62
CA ILE A 54 -2.41 6.48 -3.27
C ILE A 54 -2.24 7.86 -2.62
N PRO A 55 -3.34 8.62 -2.39
CA PRO A 55 -3.24 9.91 -1.70
C PRO A 55 -2.75 9.71 -0.27
N GLU A 56 -1.78 10.54 0.12
CA GLU A 56 -1.25 10.59 1.49
C GLU A 56 -2.14 11.46 2.37
N VAL A 57 -2.61 10.91 3.49
CA VAL A 57 -3.41 11.63 4.48
C VAL A 57 -2.76 11.45 5.86
N PRO A 58 -2.45 12.52 6.59
CA PRO A 58 -1.81 12.40 7.90
C PRO A 58 -2.86 12.13 8.99
N PHE A 59 -3.06 10.86 9.33
CA PHE A 59 -3.90 10.47 10.47
C PHE A 59 -3.06 10.34 11.73
N ARG A 60 -3.46 11.07 12.78
CA ARG A 60 -2.87 10.93 14.12
C ARG A 60 -3.55 9.86 14.97
N THR A 61 -4.78 9.47 14.61
CA THR A 61 -5.58 8.47 15.32
C THR A 61 -6.48 7.67 14.36
N PRO A 62 -6.83 6.42 14.67
CA PRO A 62 -7.74 5.61 13.85
C PRO A 62 -9.14 6.23 13.65
N HIS A 63 -9.66 6.95 14.65
CA HIS A 63 -10.98 7.60 14.55
C HIS A 63 -11.03 8.69 13.46
N ARG A 64 -9.89 9.35 13.19
CA ARG A 64 -9.78 10.32 12.10
C ARG A 64 -9.82 9.65 10.73
N TYR A 65 -9.38 8.40 10.64
CA TYR A 65 -9.51 7.61 9.43
C TYR A 65 -10.98 7.23 9.19
N GLU A 66 -11.69 6.66 10.18
CA GLU A 66 -13.10 6.29 10.02
C GLU A 66 -13.98 7.44 9.50
N THR A 67 -13.77 8.63 10.07
CA THR A 67 -14.53 9.84 9.73
C THR A 67 -13.97 10.59 8.52
N TYR A 68 -12.92 10.10 7.87
CA TYR A 68 -12.28 10.78 6.75
C TYR A 68 -13.23 10.87 5.55
N THR A 69 -13.43 12.08 5.05
CA THR A 69 -14.11 12.37 3.79
C THR A 69 -13.07 12.90 2.81
N SER A 70 -13.11 12.45 1.56
CA SER A 70 -12.28 12.98 0.48
C SER A 70 -13.14 13.79 -0.48
N ASP A 71 -12.58 14.85 -1.05
CA ASP A 71 -13.16 15.49 -2.25
C ASP A 71 -12.92 14.64 -3.53
N ASN A 72 -12.05 13.62 -3.42
CA ASN A 72 -11.69 12.69 -4.50
C ASN A 72 -12.15 11.27 -4.15
N ASP A 73 -13.45 11.02 -4.34
CA ASP A 73 -14.10 9.74 -4.05
C ASP A 73 -13.65 8.59 -4.98
N ASP A 74 -12.86 8.88 -6.01
CA ASP A 74 -12.41 7.90 -7.00
C ASP A 74 -11.07 7.24 -6.64
N CYS A 75 -10.42 7.70 -5.56
CA CYS A 75 -9.30 6.98 -4.96
C CYS A 75 -9.81 5.78 -4.15
N LEU A 76 -9.41 4.57 -4.57
CA LEU A 76 -9.80 3.32 -3.91
C LEU A 76 -9.15 3.16 -2.53
N VAL A 77 -7.87 3.50 -2.42
CA VAL A 77 -7.07 3.37 -1.19
C VAL A 77 -6.41 4.69 -0.83
N ILE A 78 -6.10 4.85 0.44
CA ILE A 78 -5.35 6.00 0.97
C ILE A 78 -4.18 5.50 1.81
N ARG A 79 -3.14 6.33 1.91
CA ARG A 79 -1.94 6.05 2.70
C ARG A 79 -1.91 6.98 3.90
N ASN A 80 -1.82 6.42 5.09
CA ASN A 80 -1.43 7.19 6.25
C ASN A 80 0.04 7.57 6.14
N ARG A 81 0.34 8.87 6.19
CA ARG A 81 1.72 9.35 6.26
C ARG A 81 2.11 9.56 7.71
N SER A 82 3.00 8.72 8.22
CA SER A 82 3.64 9.00 9.52
C SER A 82 4.58 10.21 9.39
N SER A 83 4.64 11.02 10.45
CA SER A 83 5.69 12.05 10.57
C SER A 83 7.05 11.47 10.98
N MET A 84 7.12 10.16 11.26
CA MET A 84 8.34 9.49 11.70
C MET A 84 9.28 9.18 10.52
N PRO A 85 10.62 9.31 10.69
CA PRO A 85 11.58 9.16 9.60
C PRO A 85 11.67 7.75 8.99
N ASN A 86 11.16 6.74 9.69
CA ASN A 86 11.29 5.33 9.31
C ASN A 86 10.06 4.79 8.56
N ASP A 87 9.08 5.63 8.21
CA ASP A 87 7.83 5.25 7.53
C ASP A 87 7.05 4.08 8.20
N ALA A 88 7.46 3.65 9.41
CA ALA A 88 6.97 2.43 10.05
C ALA A 88 5.50 2.51 10.48
N ASP A 89 5.01 3.71 10.79
CA ASP A 89 3.57 3.94 11.04
C ASP A 89 2.80 4.32 9.78
N SER A 90 3.45 4.26 8.61
CA SER A 90 2.74 4.38 7.34
C SER A 90 2.00 3.08 7.06
N TRP A 91 0.71 3.18 6.82
CA TRP A 91 -0.16 2.09 6.44
C TRP A 91 -1.02 2.51 5.26
N ILE A 92 -1.50 1.55 4.48
CA ILE A 92 -2.54 1.81 3.48
C ILE A 92 -3.83 1.14 3.92
N ALA A 93 -4.96 1.73 3.57
CA ALA A 93 -6.28 1.11 3.75
C ALA A 93 -7.24 1.63 2.68
N ILE A 94 -8.42 1.01 2.56
CA ILE A 94 -9.48 1.49 1.67
C ILE A 94 -9.86 2.93 2.02
N ASN A 95 -10.17 3.76 1.03
CA ASN A 95 -10.68 5.10 1.27
C ASN A 95 -12.06 5.00 1.96
N PRO A 96 -12.23 5.55 3.19
CA PRO A 96 -13.50 5.52 3.91
C PRO A 96 -14.65 6.18 3.15
N ALA A 97 -14.37 7.23 2.36
CA ALA A 97 -15.38 7.86 1.51
C ALA A 97 -15.88 6.91 0.41
N PHE A 98 -14.96 6.24 -0.26
CA PHE A 98 -15.28 5.19 -1.24
C PHE A 98 -16.05 4.03 -0.59
N ALA A 99 -15.60 3.54 0.56
CA ALA A 99 -16.25 2.43 1.24
C ALA A 99 -17.70 2.74 1.62
N ARG A 100 -17.97 3.95 2.14
CA ARG A 100 -19.34 4.41 2.41
C ARG A 100 -20.17 4.57 1.15
N ARG A 101 -19.59 5.03 0.03
CA ARG A 101 -20.25 5.09 -1.29
C ARG A 101 -20.69 3.70 -1.77
N CYS A 102 -19.94 2.66 -1.42
CA CYS A 102 -20.30 1.26 -1.68
C CYS A 102 -21.34 0.69 -0.70
N GLY A 103 -21.80 1.48 0.29
CA GLY A 103 -22.72 1.03 1.34
C GLY A 103 -22.04 0.19 2.42
N TRP A 104 -20.72 0.25 2.53
CA TRP A 104 -19.97 -0.47 3.55
C TRP A 104 -19.80 0.38 4.80
N HIS A 105 -19.70 -0.30 5.95
CA HIS A 105 -19.38 0.31 7.23
C HIS A 105 -18.15 -0.35 7.85
N MET A 106 -17.43 0.41 8.68
CA MET A 106 -16.26 -0.10 9.38
C MET A 106 -16.70 -1.14 10.42
N ASP A 107 -15.92 -2.20 10.56
CA ASP A 107 -16.11 -3.17 11.63
C ASP A 107 -15.89 -2.47 12.99
N PRO A 108 -16.86 -2.52 13.93
CA PRO A 108 -16.73 -1.85 15.22
C PRO A 108 -15.60 -2.43 16.09
N THR A 109 -15.06 -3.60 15.76
CA THR A 109 -13.99 -4.27 16.49
C THR A 109 -12.59 -3.96 15.96
N CYS A 110 -12.46 -3.45 14.72
CA CYS A 110 -11.15 -3.13 14.13
C CYS A 110 -11.23 -2.09 13.00
N PHE A 111 -10.25 -1.18 12.95
CA PHE A 111 -10.20 -0.13 11.93
C PHE A 111 -9.81 -0.66 10.53
N SER A 112 -9.27 -1.88 10.46
CA SER A 112 -8.72 -2.44 9.23
C SER A 112 -9.75 -3.15 8.37
N ARG A 113 -11.01 -3.31 8.83
CA ARG A 113 -12.03 -4.11 8.15
C ARG A 113 -13.29 -3.32 7.85
N TRP A 114 -13.82 -3.55 6.66
CA TRP A 114 -15.09 -3.02 6.20
C TRP A 114 -16.05 -4.15 5.86
N LEU A 115 -17.29 -3.97 6.30
CA LEU A 115 -18.36 -4.94 6.20
C LEU A 115 -19.52 -4.35 5.38
N ASP A 116 -20.30 -5.21 4.72
CA ASP A 116 -21.58 -4.82 4.12
C ASP A 116 -22.69 -4.69 5.18
N VAL A 117 -23.91 -4.39 4.71
CA VAL A 117 -25.11 -4.28 5.57
C VAL A 117 -25.49 -5.58 6.27
N ASP A 118 -25.11 -6.73 5.71
CA ASP A 118 -25.36 -8.05 6.29
C ASP A 118 -24.23 -8.48 7.27
N GLY A 119 -23.24 -7.62 7.48
CA GLY A 119 -22.07 -7.90 8.32
C GLY A 119 -21.01 -8.79 7.66
N ARG A 120 -21.09 -9.02 6.35
CA ARG A 120 -20.08 -9.80 5.61
C ARG A 120 -18.88 -8.95 5.29
N LYS A 121 -17.71 -9.57 5.33
CA LYS A 121 -16.44 -8.89 5.08
C LYS A 121 -16.27 -8.54 3.61
N MET A 122 -16.11 -7.25 3.34
CA MET A 122 -15.89 -6.71 2.00
C MET A 122 -14.42 -6.46 1.75
N VAL A 123 -13.78 -5.68 2.61
CA VAL A 123 -12.38 -5.30 2.47
C VAL A 123 -11.67 -5.42 3.81
N GLU A 124 -10.43 -5.90 3.79
CA GLU A 124 -9.59 -5.96 4.98
C GLU A 124 -8.15 -5.53 4.67
N THR A 125 -7.58 -4.78 5.59
CA THR A 125 -6.19 -4.34 5.54
C THR A 125 -5.35 -5.25 6.42
N HIS A 126 -4.24 -5.74 5.87
CA HIS A 126 -3.33 -6.63 6.57
C HIS A 126 -1.93 -6.02 6.60
N CYS A 127 -1.26 -6.21 7.74
CA CYS A 127 0.15 -5.93 7.90
C CYS A 127 0.94 -7.24 7.71
N TRP A 128 2.11 -7.15 7.09
CA TRP A 128 3.09 -8.22 7.08
C TRP A 128 4.47 -7.69 7.42
N MET A 129 5.31 -8.59 7.93
CA MET A 129 6.69 -8.32 8.25
C MET A 129 7.49 -9.58 7.97
N ASP A 130 8.65 -9.42 7.36
CA ASP A 130 9.61 -10.49 7.11
C ASP A 130 11.02 -9.99 7.45
N GLY A 131 11.78 -10.79 8.20
CA GLY A 131 13.08 -10.42 8.74
C GLY A 131 13.04 -9.41 9.90
N TRP A 132 14.22 -9.13 10.47
CA TRP A 132 14.38 -8.28 11.65
C TRP A 132 14.68 -6.83 11.25
N GLN A 133 13.68 -5.94 11.36
CA GLN A 133 13.76 -4.54 10.91
C GLN A 133 14.80 -3.69 11.67
N GLU A 134 15.09 -4.05 12.93
CA GLU A 134 16.04 -3.36 13.82
C GLU A 134 17.48 -3.91 13.74
N GLU A 135 17.76 -4.90 12.87
CA GLU A 135 19.10 -5.46 12.82
C GLU A 135 20.05 -4.44 12.20
N HIS A 136 20.93 -3.91 13.05
CA HIS A 136 22.02 -3.03 12.69
C HIS A 136 23.30 -3.87 12.57
N GLY A 137 23.36 -4.71 11.55
CA GLY A 137 24.51 -5.56 11.23
C GLY A 137 24.73 -5.65 9.72
N ILE A 138 25.94 -6.02 9.29
CA ILE A 138 26.20 -6.40 7.89
C ILE A 138 25.66 -7.82 7.72
N THR A 139 24.35 -7.98 7.77
CA THR A 139 23.68 -9.16 7.24
C THR A 139 23.33 -8.81 5.79
N PHE A 140 23.74 -9.66 4.84
CA PHE A 140 23.41 -9.50 3.41
C PHE A 140 21.92 -9.79 3.13
N ASP A 141 21.07 -9.59 4.14
CA ASP A 141 19.67 -9.99 4.14
C ASP A 141 18.78 -8.79 3.84
N ILE A 142 17.67 -9.08 3.15
CA ILE A 142 16.61 -8.11 2.86
C ILE A 142 15.54 -8.31 3.91
N SER A 143 15.19 -7.25 4.64
CA SER A 143 14.02 -7.23 5.50
C SER A 143 12.88 -6.49 4.81
N GLY A 144 11.66 -6.98 5.02
CA GLY A 144 10.43 -6.48 4.44
C GLY A 144 9.41 -6.13 5.50
N PHE A 145 8.68 -5.06 5.27
CA PHE A 145 7.48 -4.71 6.02
C PHE A 145 6.47 -4.17 5.04
N GLY A 146 5.19 -4.37 5.27
CA GLY A 146 4.22 -3.75 4.39
C GLY A 146 2.80 -3.98 4.78
N TRP A 147 1.95 -3.38 3.97
CA TRP A 147 0.52 -3.41 4.11
C TRP A 147 -0.09 -3.80 2.78
N TYR A 148 -1.11 -4.64 2.81
CA TYR A 148 -1.92 -4.92 1.63
C TYR A 148 -3.40 -4.87 1.99
N VAL A 149 -4.20 -4.50 1.01
CA VAL A 149 -5.66 -4.43 1.13
C VAL A 149 -6.24 -5.55 0.29
N VAL A 150 -7.00 -6.45 0.93
CA VAL A 150 -7.69 -7.56 0.26
C VAL A 150 -9.17 -7.24 0.11
N ALA A 151 -9.73 -7.55 -1.05
CA ALA A 151 -11.15 -7.46 -1.35
C ALA A 151 -11.74 -8.87 -1.54
N SER A 152 -12.91 -9.11 -0.95
CA SER A 152 -13.72 -10.29 -1.25
C SER A 152 -14.21 -10.26 -2.71
N PRO A 153 -14.68 -11.39 -3.27
CA PRO A 153 -15.27 -11.40 -4.60
C PRO A 153 -16.43 -10.40 -4.76
N ASP A 154 -17.30 -10.31 -3.76
CA ASP A 154 -18.44 -9.38 -3.74
C ASP A 154 -17.95 -7.92 -3.71
N ALA A 155 -16.86 -7.64 -2.95
CA ALA A 155 -16.26 -6.32 -2.93
C ALA A 155 -15.62 -5.94 -4.27
N LEU A 156 -14.96 -6.87 -4.94
CA LEU A 156 -14.39 -6.65 -6.27
C LEU A 156 -15.47 -6.34 -7.30
N GLN A 157 -16.58 -7.09 -7.29
CA GLN A 157 -17.72 -6.79 -8.14
C GLN A 157 -18.20 -5.36 -7.90
N LYS A 158 -18.34 -4.96 -6.63
CA LYS A 158 -18.79 -3.61 -6.29
C LYS A 158 -17.80 -2.53 -6.70
N ILE A 159 -16.51 -2.77 -6.53
CA ILE A 159 -15.44 -1.87 -6.98
C ILE A 159 -15.54 -1.68 -8.51
N ASN A 160 -15.72 -2.77 -9.25
CA ASN A 160 -15.90 -2.72 -10.70
C ASN A 160 -17.14 -1.93 -11.12
N GLU A 161 -18.26 -2.07 -10.40
CA GLU A 161 -19.47 -1.31 -10.66
C GLU A 161 -19.29 0.20 -10.44
N VAL A 162 -18.57 0.60 -9.39
CA VAL A 162 -18.49 2.00 -8.94
C VAL A 162 -17.41 2.79 -9.68
N ILE A 163 -16.21 2.23 -9.85
CA ILE A 163 -15.09 2.95 -10.47
C ILE A 163 -14.65 2.42 -11.82
N GLN A 164 -15.16 1.26 -12.25
CA GLN A 164 -14.78 0.62 -13.52
C GLN A 164 -13.27 0.68 -13.76
N PRO A 165 -12.46 0.05 -12.90
CA PRO A 165 -11.01 0.20 -12.96
C PRO A 165 -10.51 -0.26 -14.33
N HIS A 166 -9.72 0.58 -15.00
CA HIS A 166 -9.21 0.34 -16.35
C HIS A 166 -7.70 0.08 -16.38
N SER A 167 -7.02 0.32 -15.26
CA SER A 167 -5.58 0.12 -15.15
C SER A 167 -5.15 -0.22 -13.73
N ILE A 168 -4.02 -0.90 -13.63
CA ILE A 168 -3.22 -1.04 -12.43
C ILE A 168 -2.10 0.01 -12.48
N SER A 169 -1.98 0.78 -11.41
CA SER A 169 -0.87 1.72 -11.24
C SER A 169 0.17 1.15 -10.29
N ILE A 170 1.41 1.13 -10.75
CA ILE A 170 2.58 0.62 -10.03
C ILE A 170 3.59 1.76 -9.92
N LYS A 171 3.88 2.18 -8.69
CA LYS A 171 4.95 3.13 -8.40
C LYS A 171 6.00 2.47 -7.53
N VAL A 172 7.23 2.53 -8.00
CA VAL A 172 8.39 2.05 -7.26
C VAL A 172 9.29 3.23 -6.99
N THR A 173 9.50 3.55 -5.72
CA THR A 173 10.42 4.59 -5.28
C THR A 173 11.60 3.95 -4.57
N ARG A 174 12.80 4.19 -5.06
CA ARG A 174 14.05 3.69 -4.49
C ARG A 174 14.80 4.85 -3.86
N LYS A 175 15.11 4.73 -2.58
CA LYS A 175 15.97 5.68 -1.85
C LYS A 175 17.26 4.98 -1.44
N ALA A 176 18.39 5.63 -1.66
CA ALA A 176 19.69 5.11 -1.24
C ALA A 176 20.46 6.16 -0.44
N ARG A 177 21.10 5.73 0.64
CA ARG A 177 22.01 6.56 1.42
C ARG A 177 23.19 5.74 1.94
N PRO A 178 24.44 6.19 1.77
CA PRO A 178 25.59 5.52 2.37
C PRO A 178 25.46 5.48 3.89
N TYR A 179 25.69 4.32 4.51
CA TYR A 179 25.49 4.07 5.95
C TYR A 179 26.23 5.08 6.84
N ARG A 180 27.40 5.60 6.38
CA ARG A 180 28.22 6.58 7.11
C ARG A 180 28.09 8.04 6.66
N SER A 181 27.26 8.34 5.66
CA SER A 181 27.13 9.72 5.17
C SER A 181 26.03 10.47 5.91
N GLN A 182 26.29 11.74 6.28
CA GLN A 182 25.26 12.69 6.70
C GLN A 182 24.52 13.33 5.50
N GLY A 183 24.79 12.87 4.28
CA GLY A 183 24.19 13.41 3.06
C GLY A 183 22.71 13.06 2.90
N PRO A 184 21.99 13.81 2.03
CA PRO A 184 20.57 13.56 1.75
C PRO A 184 20.37 12.21 1.04
N TRP A 185 19.16 11.66 1.18
CA TRP A 185 18.74 10.47 0.41
C TRP A 185 18.79 10.77 -1.09
N GLN A 186 19.37 9.85 -1.86
CA GLN A 186 19.25 9.84 -3.32
C GLN A 186 17.95 9.11 -3.67
N GLU A 187 17.00 9.77 -4.32
CA GLU A 187 15.68 9.23 -4.64
C GLU A 187 15.52 9.05 -6.15
N ARG A 188 14.93 7.92 -6.56
CA ARG A 188 14.45 7.69 -7.92
C ARG A 188 13.09 7.02 -7.88
N SER A 189 12.14 7.51 -8.66
CA SER A 189 10.82 6.91 -8.78
C SER A 189 10.54 6.50 -10.22
N VAL A 190 9.92 5.33 -10.36
CA VAL A 190 9.39 4.82 -11.63
C VAL A 190 7.90 4.61 -11.46
N LEU A 191 7.10 5.16 -12.38
CA LEU A 191 5.67 4.96 -12.46
C LEU A 191 5.35 4.18 -13.73
N ARG A 192 4.59 3.10 -13.58
CA ARG A 192 4.04 2.30 -14.67
C ARG A 192 2.54 2.18 -14.50
N MET A 193 1.82 2.28 -15.62
CA MET A 193 0.39 1.97 -15.70
C MET A 193 0.23 0.77 -16.63
N GLU A 194 -0.49 -0.25 -16.18
CA GLU A 194 -0.80 -1.45 -16.95
C GLU A 194 -2.31 -1.51 -17.17
N GLN A 195 -2.76 -1.71 -18.40
CA GLN A 195 -4.20 -1.86 -18.70
C GLN A 195 -4.69 -3.24 -18.25
N ILE A 196 -5.90 -3.28 -17.69
CA ILE A 196 -6.61 -4.51 -17.29
C ILE A 196 -7.54 -4.96 -18.41
#